data_AF-A0A8X6YXM9-F1
#
_entry.id   AF-A0A8X6YXM9-F1
#
_cell.length_a   1.000
_cell.length_b   1.000
_cell.length_c   1.000
_cell.angle_alpha   90.00
_cell.angle_beta   90.00
_cell.angle_gamma   90.00
#
_symmetry.space_group_name_H-M   'P 1'
#
loop_
_entity.id
_entity.type
_entity.pdbx_description
1 polymer ?
#
loop_
_entity_poly.entity_id
_entity_poly.type
_entity_poly.pdbx_seq_one_letter_code
_entity_poly.pdbx_strand_id
1 'polypeptide(L)'
;MKSLSISRLELLACSIGARLSRSVSSDMKLENLPKIFWSDSADALYWIKGMENWAPFVYNRVKEIRSLTNTEDWYHVPEPLNAADLPARGCNVETLAMSRWWEGMDWLKRPPGEWPKSNVTPDFDIINSEKRKTVISAANHEGASEEKYYNRFSSYDRLLRVTAWMYRFFTNCKIEKSNRIIGVLTLEEMNRAEIAVLKIVQKESFQELMINV
;
A
#
# COMPACT_ATOMS: atom_id res chain seq x y z
N MET A 1 -7.10 10.63 20.73
CA MET A 1 -6.63 11.03 19.37
C MET A 1 -5.14 10.68 19.31
N LYS A 2 -4.68 9.87 18.36
CA LYS A 2 -3.22 9.59 18.24
C LYS A 2 -2.51 10.89 17.84
N SER A 3 -1.39 11.19 18.47
CA SER A 3 -0.48 12.26 18.05
C SER A 3 -0.13 12.09 16.57
N LEU A 4 -0.12 13.18 15.81
CA LEU A 4 0.33 13.18 14.42
C LEU A 4 1.85 13.18 14.40
N SER A 5 2.45 12.25 13.64
CA SER A 5 3.88 12.28 13.36
C SER A 5 4.24 13.48 12.48
N ILE A 6 5.51 13.87 12.49
CA ILE A 6 6.04 14.95 11.65
C ILE A 6 5.73 14.68 10.17
N SER A 7 6.03 13.48 9.65
CA SER A 7 5.75 13.13 8.25
C SER A 7 4.25 13.24 7.88
N ARG A 8 3.34 12.96 8.84
CA ARG A 8 1.90 13.16 8.62
C ARG A 8 1.51 14.64 8.58
N LEU A 9 2.18 15.49 9.36
CA LEU A 9 1.98 16.94 9.32
C LEU A 9 2.51 17.53 8.00
N GLU A 10 3.64 17.04 7.52
CA GLU A 10 4.20 17.43 6.22
C GLU A 10 3.28 17.04 5.06
N LEU A 11 2.70 15.83 5.09
CA LEU A 11 1.68 15.42 4.12
C LEU A 11 0.40 16.29 4.20
N LEU A 12 0.02 16.75 5.39
CA LEU A 12 -1.08 17.70 5.55
C LEU A 12 -0.74 19.06 4.93
N ALA A 13 0.49 19.55 5.12
CA ALA A 13 0.96 20.77 4.46
C ALA A 13 0.88 20.64 2.93
N CYS A 14 1.28 19.51 2.36
CA CYS A 14 1.12 19.22 0.94
C CYS A 14 -0.37 19.24 0.51
N SER A 15 -1.25 18.66 1.32
CA SER A 15 -2.70 18.66 1.05
C SER A 15 -3.29 20.08 1.04
N ILE A 16 -2.84 20.92 1.98
CA ILE A 16 -3.23 22.34 2.04
C ILE A 16 -2.71 23.08 0.81
N GLY A 17 -1.45 22.87 0.43
CA GLY A 17 -0.85 23.46 -0.78
C GLY A 17 -1.61 23.09 -2.06
N ALA A 18 -2.02 21.83 -2.20
CA ALA A 18 -2.83 21.37 -3.34
C ALA A 18 -4.20 22.08 -3.40
N ARG A 19 -4.89 22.20 -2.26
CA ARG A 19 -6.17 22.92 -2.17
C ARG A 19 -6.01 24.40 -2.48
N LEU A 20 -4.99 25.03 -1.93
CA LEU A 20 -4.69 26.44 -2.16
C LEU A 20 -4.42 26.70 -3.65
N SER A 21 -3.58 25.88 -4.27
CA SER A 21 -3.31 25.97 -5.71
C SER A 21 -4.59 25.84 -6.53
N ARG A 22 -5.48 24.89 -6.19
CA ARG A 22 -6.77 24.73 -6.87
C ARG A 22 -7.66 25.98 -6.72
N SER A 23 -7.78 26.53 -5.50
CA SER A 23 -8.59 27.72 -5.25
C SER A 23 -8.05 28.92 -6.02
N VAL A 24 -6.77 29.24 -5.84
CA VAL A 24 -6.12 30.37 -6.50
C VAL A 24 -6.18 30.25 -8.02
N SER A 25 -5.95 29.04 -8.56
CA SER A 25 -6.04 28.82 -10.01
C SER A 25 -7.43 29.10 -10.55
N SER A 26 -8.48 28.70 -9.82
CA SER A 26 -9.87 28.91 -10.21
C SER A 26 -10.25 30.39 -10.11
N ASP A 27 -9.93 31.03 -8.98
CA ASP A 27 -10.33 32.40 -8.70
C ASP A 27 -9.61 33.41 -9.60
N MET A 28 -8.35 33.11 -9.96
CA MET A 28 -7.53 33.96 -10.82
C MET A 28 -7.50 33.54 -12.30
N LYS A 29 -8.24 32.50 -12.69
CA LYS A 29 -8.29 31.96 -14.07
C LYS A 29 -6.91 31.53 -14.61
N LEU A 30 -6.14 30.83 -13.78
CA LEU A 30 -4.77 30.36 -14.06
C LEU A 30 -4.72 28.85 -14.34
N GLU A 31 -5.83 28.21 -14.71
CA GLU A 31 -5.91 26.76 -14.85
C GLU A 31 -4.94 26.20 -15.89
N ASN A 32 -4.66 26.99 -16.93
CA ASN A 32 -3.77 26.65 -18.03
C ASN A 32 -2.29 26.94 -17.76
N LEU A 33 -1.95 27.53 -16.61
CA LEU A 33 -0.55 27.76 -16.26
C LEU A 33 0.09 26.49 -15.69
N PRO A 34 1.38 26.24 -16.00
CA PRO A 34 2.15 25.22 -15.32
C PRO A 34 2.16 25.45 -13.81
N LYS A 35 1.94 24.39 -13.05
CA LYS A 35 1.96 24.40 -11.58
C LYS A 35 3.02 23.44 -11.11
N ILE A 36 3.86 23.89 -10.19
CA ILE A 36 4.95 23.10 -9.63
C ILE A 36 4.88 23.23 -8.12
N PHE A 37 5.00 22.10 -7.44
CA PHE A 37 4.90 21.98 -6.00
C PHE A 37 6.24 21.53 -5.43
N TRP A 38 6.71 22.22 -4.40
CA TRP A 38 7.98 21.92 -3.74
C TRP A 38 7.73 21.54 -2.28
N SER A 39 8.41 20.48 -1.83
CA SER A 39 8.45 20.08 -0.42
C SER A 39 9.84 19.56 -0.08
N ASP A 40 10.29 19.78 1.14
CA ASP A 40 11.49 19.18 1.73
C ASP A 40 11.22 17.82 2.41
N SER A 41 9.96 17.39 2.48
CA SER A 41 9.58 16.11 3.06
C SER A 41 9.74 14.97 2.05
N ALA A 42 10.82 14.21 2.19
CA ALA A 42 11.04 12.99 1.41
C ALA A 42 9.92 11.96 1.59
N ASP A 43 9.44 11.79 2.81
CA ASP A 43 8.36 10.84 3.14
C ASP A 43 7.04 11.22 2.46
N ALA A 44 6.64 12.51 2.54
CA ALA A 44 5.42 12.98 1.91
C ALA A 44 5.48 12.84 0.38
N LEU A 45 6.61 13.24 -0.22
CA LEU A 45 6.83 13.08 -1.67
C LEU A 45 6.81 11.62 -2.10
N TYR A 46 7.41 10.73 -1.32
CA TYR A 46 7.38 9.30 -1.58
C TYR A 46 5.94 8.77 -1.58
N TRP A 47 5.12 9.14 -0.59
CA TRP A 47 3.70 8.74 -0.57
C TRP A 47 2.90 9.33 -1.72
N ILE A 48 3.14 10.60 -2.10
CA ILE A 48 2.44 11.28 -3.20
C ILE A 48 2.76 10.64 -4.54
N LYS A 49 3.99 10.13 -4.75
CA LYS A 49 4.41 9.49 -6.00
C LYS A 49 4.19 7.97 -6.04
N GLY A 50 4.28 7.30 -4.89
CA GLY A 50 4.19 5.84 -4.77
C GLY A 50 2.78 5.26 -4.90
N MET A 51 2.61 4.13 -5.58
CA MET A 51 1.31 3.49 -5.82
C MET A 51 0.93 2.43 -4.77
N GLU A 52 1.61 2.39 -3.64
CA GLU A 52 1.38 1.41 -2.59
C GLU A 52 0.06 1.63 -1.84
N ASN A 53 -0.38 0.58 -1.14
CA ASN A 53 -1.59 0.63 -0.32
C ASN A 53 -1.24 1.19 1.07
N TRP A 54 -1.51 2.48 1.26
CA TRP A 54 -1.25 3.17 2.52
C TRP A 54 -2.36 2.97 3.56
N ALA A 55 -2.01 3.19 4.83
CA ALA A 55 -2.98 3.28 5.91
C ALA A 55 -3.97 4.43 5.67
N PRO A 56 -5.20 4.38 6.23
CA PRO A 56 -6.29 5.28 5.85
C PRO A 56 -5.95 6.78 5.91
N PHE A 57 -5.13 7.20 6.88
CA PHE A 57 -4.75 8.61 7.02
C PHE A 57 -3.95 9.11 5.80
N VAL A 58 -2.87 8.41 5.45
CA VAL A 58 -1.99 8.74 4.32
C VAL A 58 -2.74 8.53 3.01
N TYR A 59 -3.44 7.40 2.86
CA TYR A 59 -4.21 7.08 1.66
C TYR A 59 -5.19 8.18 1.28
N ASN A 60 -6.00 8.65 2.23
CA ASN A 60 -7.01 9.67 1.94
C ASN A 60 -6.38 11.01 1.50
N ARG A 61 -5.22 11.37 2.04
CA ARG A 61 -4.52 12.63 1.71
C ARG A 61 -3.82 12.54 0.37
N VAL A 62 -3.12 11.44 0.12
CA VAL A 62 -2.52 11.16 -1.20
C VAL A 62 -3.60 11.13 -2.28
N LYS A 63 -4.75 10.49 -2.01
CA LYS A 63 -5.88 10.46 -2.94
C LYS A 63 -6.40 11.86 -3.26
N GLU A 64 -6.54 12.71 -2.24
CA GLU A 64 -6.98 14.09 -2.42
C GLU A 64 -5.95 14.90 -3.23
N ILE A 65 -4.66 14.87 -2.86
CA ILE A 65 -3.59 15.57 -3.57
C ILE A 65 -3.58 15.19 -5.05
N ARG A 66 -3.66 13.90 -5.36
CA ARG A 66 -3.70 13.37 -6.74
C ARG A 66 -4.97 13.74 -7.50
N SER A 67 -6.07 14.03 -6.82
CA SER A 67 -7.28 14.51 -7.48
C SER A 67 -7.21 16.00 -7.84
N LEU A 68 -6.29 16.74 -7.21
CA LEU A 68 -6.12 18.19 -7.37
C LEU A 68 -4.89 18.57 -8.21
N THR A 69 -3.90 17.68 -8.30
CA THR A 69 -2.57 17.95 -8.88
C THR A 69 -2.02 16.70 -9.59
N ASN A 70 -1.05 16.86 -10.49
CA ASN A 70 -0.32 15.72 -11.06
C ASN A 70 0.85 15.35 -10.16
N THR A 71 1.15 14.05 -10.03
CA THR A 71 2.26 13.56 -9.20
C THR A 71 3.64 14.00 -9.71
N GLU A 72 3.78 14.19 -11.02
CA GLU A 72 5.01 14.63 -11.68
C GLU A 72 5.34 16.10 -11.43
N ASP A 73 4.37 16.88 -10.94
CA ASP A 73 4.55 18.29 -10.62
C ASP A 73 5.12 18.50 -9.20
N TRP A 74 5.35 17.43 -8.44
CA TRP A 74 5.88 17.47 -7.07
C TRP A 74 7.39 17.21 -7.05
N TYR A 75 8.16 18.15 -6.50
CA TYR A 75 9.61 18.12 -6.47
C TYR A 75 10.15 18.30 -5.06
N HIS A 76 11.33 17.74 -4.83
CA HIS A 76 12.04 17.93 -3.58
C HIS A 76 12.85 19.23 -3.60
N VAL A 77 12.72 20.04 -2.56
CA VAL A 77 13.61 21.18 -2.29
C VAL A 77 14.41 20.91 -1.01
N PRO A 78 15.74 21.10 -0.98
CA PRO A 78 16.49 21.01 0.27
C PRO A 78 15.98 22.00 1.32
N GLU A 79 15.94 21.59 2.59
CA GLU A 79 15.45 22.41 3.72
C GLU A 79 16.00 23.86 3.73
N PRO A 80 17.32 24.12 3.51
CA PRO A 80 17.83 25.51 3.49
C PRO A 80 17.30 26.37 2.33
N LEU A 81 16.75 25.73 1.29
CA LEU A 81 16.20 26.37 0.10
C LEU A 81 14.67 26.39 0.11
N ASN A 82 14.03 25.80 1.13
CA ASN A 82 12.59 25.75 1.27
C ASN A 82 12.05 27.08 1.81
N ALA A 83 11.38 27.85 0.95
CA ALA A 83 10.80 29.13 1.34
C ALA A 83 9.66 29.00 2.38
N ALA A 84 9.02 27.83 2.47
CA ALA A 84 7.89 27.61 3.36
C ALA A 84 8.30 27.56 4.84
N ASP A 85 9.56 27.24 5.13
CA ASP A 85 10.06 27.05 6.49
C ASP A 85 10.07 28.32 7.32
N LEU A 86 10.42 29.46 6.71
CA LEU A 86 10.49 30.74 7.40
C LEU A 86 9.15 31.13 8.05
N PRO A 87 8.02 31.18 7.32
CA PRO A 87 6.73 31.45 7.94
C PRO A 87 6.20 30.27 8.78
N ALA A 88 6.51 29.02 8.43
CA ALA A 88 5.99 27.85 9.13
C ALA A 88 6.55 27.69 10.57
N ARG A 89 7.80 28.09 10.81
CA ARG A 89 8.43 28.04 12.15
C ARG A 89 8.01 29.19 13.08
N GLY A 90 7.27 30.17 12.55
CA GLY A 90 6.94 31.39 13.25
C GLY A 90 8.08 32.40 13.17
N CYS A 91 7.94 33.37 12.26
CA CYS A 91 8.85 34.51 12.16
C CYS A 91 8.09 35.81 12.48
N ASN A 92 8.79 36.81 13.03
CA ASN A 92 8.19 38.13 13.22
C ASN A 92 8.02 38.87 11.88
N VAL A 93 7.15 39.88 11.86
CA VAL A 93 6.78 40.63 10.65
C VAL A 93 8.00 41.32 10.02
N GLU A 94 8.93 41.83 10.82
CA GLU A 94 10.13 42.54 10.35
C GLU A 94 11.08 41.58 9.62
N THR A 95 11.36 40.41 10.20
CA THR A 95 12.14 39.35 9.57
C THR A 95 11.50 38.87 8.27
N LEU A 96 10.18 38.65 8.26
CA LEU A 96 9.47 38.25 7.05
C LEU A 96 9.57 39.33 5.96
N ALA A 97 9.41 40.60 6.33
CA ALA A 97 9.53 41.73 5.40
C ALA A 97 10.94 41.84 4.81
N MET A 98 11.97 41.75 5.64
CA MET A 98 13.37 41.80 5.20
C MET A 98 13.75 40.63 4.30
N SER A 99 13.15 39.45 4.49
CA SER A 99 13.43 38.26 3.68
C SER A 99 12.92 38.37 2.24
N ARG A 100 11.97 39.29 1.97
CA ARG A 100 11.26 39.39 0.68
C ARG A 100 10.66 38.06 0.21
N TRP A 101 10.19 37.25 1.17
CA TRP A 101 9.64 35.90 0.95
C TRP A 101 8.61 35.83 -0.21
N TRP A 102 7.78 36.86 -0.37
CA TRP A 102 6.75 36.94 -1.42
C TRP A 102 7.30 37.01 -2.85
N GLU A 103 8.59 37.29 -3.02
CA GLU A 103 9.23 37.35 -4.35
C GLU A 103 9.70 35.98 -4.84
N GLY A 104 9.60 34.96 -3.99
CA GLY A 104 10.19 33.66 -4.22
C GLY A 104 11.72 33.66 -4.09
N MET A 105 12.26 32.49 -3.82
CA MET A 105 13.71 32.27 -3.72
C MET A 105 14.40 32.52 -5.06
N ASP A 106 15.65 32.99 -5.03
CA ASP A 106 16.38 33.35 -6.25
C ASP A 106 16.49 32.21 -7.26
N TRP A 107 16.57 30.96 -6.78
CA TRP A 107 16.65 29.80 -7.65
C TRP A 107 15.37 29.55 -8.46
N LEU A 108 14.19 29.96 -7.97
CA LEU A 108 12.92 29.83 -8.71
C LEU A 108 12.88 30.76 -9.92
N LYS A 109 13.64 31.85 -9.90
CA LYS A 109 13.75 32.83 -10.99
C LYS A 109 14.71 32.36 -12.10
N ARG A 110 15.49 31.31 -11.84
CA ARG A 110 16.43 30.72 -12.81
C ARG A 110 15.71 29.73 -13.73
N PRO A 111 16.29 29.39 -14.90
CA PRO A 111 15.74 28.37 -15.79
C PRO A 111 15.54 27.02 -15.08
N PRO A 112 14.53 26.22 -15.47
CA PRO A 112 14.23 24.92 -14.83
C PRO A 112 15.40 23.94 -14.74
N GLY A 113 16.34 24.01 -15.69
CA GLY A 113 17.56 23.17 -15.69
C GLY A 113 18.51 23.45 -14.52
N GLU A 114 18.41 24.65 -13.91
CA GLU A 114 19.23 25.11 -12.79
C GLU A 114 18.52 25.01 -11.43
N TRP A 115 17.28 24.54 -11.41
CA TRP A 115 16.58 24.33 -10.14
C TRP A 115 17.26 23.25 -9.29
N PRO A 116 17.06 23.31 -7.96
CA PRO A 116 17.63 22.32 -7.05
C PRO A 116 17.24 20.91 -7.47
N LYS A 117 18.25 20.07 -7.70
CA LYS A 117 18.07 18.63 -7.88
C LYS A 117 18.48 17.97 -6.58
N SER A 118 17.58 17.16 -6.04
CA SER A 118 17.84 16.46 -4.81
C SER A 118 17.38 15.02 -4.95
N ASN A 119 18.32 14.10 -4.76
CA ASN A 119 18.02 12.68 -4.63
C ASN A 119 17.85 12.42 -3.14
N VAL A 120 16.61 12.40 -2.67
CA VAL A 120 16.31 12.12 -1.26
C VAL A 120 15.62 10.78 -1.14
N THR A 121 16.13 9.98 -0.21
CA THR A 121 15.54 8.71 0.19
C THR A 121 14.62 8.95 1.40
N PRO A 122 13.38 8.45 1.38
CA PRO A 122 12.49 8.54 2.54
C PRO A 122 13.01 7.67 3.69
N ASP A 123 12.48 7.90 4.88
CA ASP A 123 12.68 7.00 6.01
C ASP A 123 11.81 5.75 5.83
N PHE A 124 12.43 4.64 5.44
CA PHE A 124 11.71 3.40 5.18
C PHE A 124 11.02 2.81 6.41
N ASP A 125 11.44 3.12 7.64
CA ASP A 125 10.72 2.67 8.83
C ASP A 125 9.38 3.40 8.95
N ILE A 126 9.37 4.71 8.68
CA ILE A 126 8.15 5.52 8.61
C ILE A 126 7.26 5.01 7.47
N ILE A 127 7.80 4.87 6.26
CA ILE A 127 7.07 4.36 5.09
C ILE A 127 6.42 3.01 5.39
N ASN A 128 7.20 2.05 5.92
CA ASN A 128 6.70 0.70 6.19
C ASN A 128 5.67 0.68 7.32
N SER A 129 5.78 1.58 8.31
CA SER A 129 4.79 1.71 9.37
C SER A 129 3.41 2.15 8.86
N GLU A 130 3.39 2.93 7.77
CA GLU A 130 2.17 3.45 7.13
C GLU A 130 1.68 2.57 5.97
N LYS A 131 2.36 1.48 5.63
CA LYS A 131 1.79 0.49 4.72
C LYS A 131 0.58 -0.16 5.38
N ARG A 132 -0.51 -0.30 4.62
CA ARG A 132 -1.69 -1.02 5.10
C ARG A 132 -1.28 -2.45 5.35
N LYS A 133 -1.26 -2.85 6.63
CA LYS A 133 -1.04 -4.24 7.01
C LYS A 133 -2.16 -5.08 6.39
N THR A 134 -1.84 -5.83 5.36
CA THR A 134 -2.70 -6.92 4.89
C THR A 134 -2.75 -7.92 6.03
N VAL A 135 -3.87 -7.98 6.75
CA VAL A 135 -4.10 -9.06 7.72
C VAL A 135 -4.31 -10.32 6.90
N ILE A 136 -3.22 -10.97 6.52
CA ILE A 136 -3.25 -12.38 6.19
C ILE A 136 -3.41 -13.04 7.56
N SER A 137 -4.63 -13.47 7.88
CA SER A 137 -4.79 -14.42 8.97
C SER A 137 -4.14 -15.72 8.51
N ALA A 138 -2.84 -15.83 8.74
CA ALA A 138 -2.20 -17.13 8.79
C ALA A 138 -2.76 -17.78 10.05
N ALA A 139 -3.63 -18.78 9.88
CA ALA A 139 -3.96 -19.69 10.95
C ALA A 139 -2.68 -20.46 11.30
N ASN A 140 -1.83 -19.87 12.13
CA ASN A 140 -0.70 -20.56 12.73
C ASN A 140 -1.31 -21.56 13.72
N HIS A 141 -1.46 -22.80 13.27
CA HIS A 141 -1.89 -23.92 14.09
C HIS A 141 -0.70 -24.40 14.95
N GLU A 142 -0.13 -23.51 15.76
CA GLU A 142 0.75 -23.94 16.84
C GLU A 142 -0.13 -24.22 18.06
N GLY A 143 -0.55 -25.48 18.22
CA GLY A 143 -1.13 -25.96 19.48
C GLY A 143 -2.61 -26.32 19.48
N ALA A 144 -3.32 -26.35 18.35
CA ALA A 144 -4.53 -27.17 18.33
C ALA A 144 -4.13 -28.63 18.18
N SER A 145 -4.80 -29.53 18.91
CA SER A 145 -4.63 -30.96 18.69
C SER A 145 -4.68 -31.26 17.19
N GLU A 146 -3.85 -32.20 16.73
CA GLU A 146 -3.92 -32.80 15.40
C GLU A 146 -5.23 -33.59 15.25
N GLU A 147 -6.37 -32.96 15.48
CA GLU A 147 -7.66 -33.53 15.13
C GLU A 147 -7.73 -33.51 13.61
N LYS A 148 -7.22 -34.61 13.06
CA LYS A 148 -7.25 -34.97 11.65
C LYS A 148 -8.63 -34.67 11.09
N TYR A 149 -8.67 -33.82 10.06
CA TYR A 149 -9.94 -33.33 9.52
C TYR A 149 -10.89 -34.48 9.11
N TYR A 150 -10.34 -35.62 8.65
CA TYR A 150 -11.14 -36.77 8.25
C TYR A 150 -11.83 -37.49 9.43
N ASN A 151 -11.31 -37.37 10.65
CA ASN A 151 -11.97 -37.90 11.86
C ASN A 151 -13.28 -37.18 12.19
N ARG A 152 -13.53 -36.01 11.59
CA ARG A 152 -14.77 -35.23 11.76
C ARG A 152 -15.93 -35.74 10.90
N PHE A 153 -15.71 -36.76 10.07
CA PHE A 153 -16.70 -37.28 9.15
C PHE A 153 -17.08 -38.71 9.52
N SER A 154 -18.38 -38.93 9.74
CA SER A 154 -18.96 -40.26 9.96
C SER A 154 -19.40 -40.95 8.66
N SER A 155 -19.22 -40.31 7.51
CA SER A 155 -19.60 -40.82 6.18
C SER A 155 -18.43 -40.69 5.22
N TYR A 156 -18.05 -41.83 4.62
CA TYR A 156 -16.98 -41.90 3.63
C TYR A 156 -17.30 -41.04 2.40
N ASP A 157 -18.52 -41.11 1.86
CA ASP A 157 -18.95 -40.29 0.73
C ASP A 157 -18.84 -38.79 1.04
N ARG A 158 -19.28 -38.38 2.24
CA ARG A 158 -19.17 -36.98 2.67
C ARG A 158 -17.72 -36.53 2.78
N LEU A 159 -16.84 -37.38 3.32
CA LEU A 159 -15.40 -37.10 3.38
C LEU A 159 -14.83 -36.89 1.97
N LEU A 160 -15.10 -37.81 1.03
CA LEU A 160 -14.61 -37.71 -0.34
C LEU A 160 -15.09 -36.43 -1.02
N ARG A 161 -16.37 -36.09 -0.89
CA ARG A 161 -16.93 -34.86 -1.48
C ARG A 161 -16.28 -33.61 -0.93
N VAL A 162 -16.08 -33.52 0.40
CA VAL A 162 -15.41 -32.37 1.01
C VAL A 162 -13.96 -32.26 0.55
N THR A 163 -13.23 -33.38 0.56
CA THR A 163 -11.84 -33.41 0.07
C THR A 163 -11.75 -32.99 -1.40
N ALA A 164 -12.67 -33.46 -2.26
CA ALA A 164 -12.73 -33.06 -3.66
C ALA A 164 -12.99 -31.55 -3.83
N TRP A 165 -13.91 -30.98 -3.04
CA TRP A 165 -14.15 -29.54 -3.03
C TRP A 165 -12.93 -28.73 -2.56
N MET A 166 -12.20 -29.22 -1.55
CA MET A 166 -10.96 -28.59 -1.10
C MET A 166 -9.91 -28.53 -2.23
N TYR A 167 -9.73 -29.62 -2.97
CA TYR A 167 -8.83 -29.65 -4.13
C TYR A 167 -9.28 -28.69 -5.23
N ARG A 168 -10.57 -28.70 -5.60
CA ARG A 168 -11.11 -27.78 -6.61
C ARG A 168 -10.90 -26.33 -6.20
N PHE A 169 -11.17 -25.99 -4.94
CA PHE A 169 -10.94 -24.65 -4.41
C PHE A 169 -9.46 -24.24 -4.58
N PHE A 170 -8.54 -25.09 -4.15
CA PHE A 170 -7.10 -24.83 -4.28
C PHE A 170 -6.66 -24.64 -5.74
N THR A 171 -7.18 -25.44 -6.67
CA THR A 171 -6.93 -25.27 -8.11
C THR A 171 -7.50 -23.94 -8.61
N ASN A 172 -8.74 -23.61 -8.25
CA ASN A 172 -9.41 -22.36 -8.65
C ASN A 172 -8.74 -21.09 -8.09
N CYS A 173 -8.04 -21.20 -6.95
CA CYS A 173 -7.23 -20.11 -6.40
C CYS A 173 -6.00 -19.77 -7.25
N LYS A 174 -5.53 -20.71 -8.10
CA LYS A 174 -4.33 -20.55 -8.92
C LYS A 174 -4.60 -20.10 -10.36
N ILE A 175 -5.86 -19.95 -10.75
CA ILE A 175 -6.27 -19.63 -12.12
C ILE A 175 -7.21 -18.42 -12.15
N GLU A 176 -7.25 -17.75 -13.30
CA GLU A 176 -8.11 -16.59 -13.53
C GLU A 176 -9.60 -16.93 -13.37
N LYS A 177 -10.39 -15.92 -12.98
CA LYS A 177 -11.82 -16.10 -12.64
C LYS A 177 -12.64 -16.70 -13.78
N SER A 178 -12.33 -16.34 -15.02
CA SER A 178 -12.97 -16.84 -16.24
C SER A 178 -12.74 -18.34 -16.48
N ASN A 179 -11.62 -18.88 -16.01
CA ASN A 179 -11.21 -20.27 -16.24
C ASN A 179 -11.53 -21.20 -15.06
N ARG A 180 -12.23 -20.70 -14.04
CA ARG A 180 -12.53 -21.50 -12.84
C ARG A 180 -13.52 -22.62 -13.14
N ILE A 181 -13.24 -23.79 -12.57
CA ILE A 181 -14.11 -24.96 -12.65
C ILE A 181 -15.33 -24.70 -11.75
N ILE A 182 -16.52 -24.75 -12.35
CA ILE A 182 -17.82 -24.52 -11.70
C ILE A 182 -18.75 -25.71 -11.93
N GLY A 183 -19.80 -25.83 -11.13
CA GLY A 183 -20.82 -26.88 -11.27
C GLY A 183 -20.58 -28.08 -10.35
N VAL A 184 -21.15 -29.23 -10.68
CA VAL A 184 -21.05 -30.46 -9.87
C VAL A 184 -19.63 -31.03 -9.87
N LEU A 185 -19.28 -31.82 -8.85
CA LEU A 185 -18.00 -32.53 -8.81
C LEU A 185 -17.94 -33.57 -9.93
N THR A 186 -16.81 -33.65 -10.61
CA THR A 186 -16.59 -34.67 -11.64
C THR A 186 -16.16 -35.99 -11.00
N LEU A 187 -16.32 -37.09 -11.72
CA LEU A 187 -15.83 -38.39 -11.29
C LEU A 187 -14.31 -38.38 -11.07
N GLU A 188 -13.57 -37.64 -11.89
CA GLU A 188 -12.12 -37.50 -11.76
C GLU A 188 -11.72 -36.82 -10.44
N GLU A 189 -12.46 -35.78 -10.03
CA GLU A 189 -12.21 -35.10 -8.75
C GLU A 189 -12.53 -36.00 -7.55
N MET A 190 -13.59 -36.80 -7.65
CA MET A 190 -13.95 -37.78 -6.64
C MET A 190 -12.89 -38.87 -6.51
N ASN A 191 -12.41 -39.43 -7.62
CA ASN A 191 -11.34 -40.43 -7.63
C ASN A 191 -10.03 -39.87 -7.06
N ARG A 192 -9.70 -38.62 -7.40
CA ARG A 192 -8.51 -37.95 -6.85
C ARG A 192 -8.61 -37.76 -5.34
N ALA A 193 -9.79 -37.37 -4.85
CA ALA A 193 -10.04 -37.23 -3.42
C ALA A 193 -9.92 -38.58 -2.69
N GLU A 194 -10.45 -39.65 -3.27
CA GLU A 194 -10.34 -41.01 -2.75
C GLU A 194 -8.90 -41.47 -2.63
N ILE A 195 -8.10 -41.35 -3.70
CA ILE A 195 -6.69 -41.70 -3.68
C ILE A 195 -5.93 -40.89 -2.62
N ALA A 196 -6.26 -39.60 -2.46
CA ALA A 196 -5.62 -38.75 -1.47
C ALA A 196 -5.93 -39.20 -0.04
N VAL A 197 -7.20 -39.48 0.28
CA VAL A 197 -7.63 -39.98 1.59
C VAL A 197 -6.97 -41.33 1.88
N LEU A 198 -6.97 -42.24 0.91
CA LEU A 198 -6.33 -43.55 1.04
C LEU A 198 -4.83 -43.43 1.32
N LYS A 199 -4.12 -42.54 0.61
CA LYS A 199 -2.68 -42.30 0.87
C LYS A 199 -2.41 -41.74 2.27
N ILE A 200 -3.29 -40.87 2.76
CA ILE A 200 -3.17 -40.33 4.13
C ILE A 200 -3.32 -41.46 5.15
N VAL A 201 -4.38 -42.28 5.03
CA VAL A 201 -4.62 -43.42 5.92
C VAL A 201 -3.49 -44.46 5.81
N GLN A 202 -3.05 -44.79 4.59
CA GLN A 202 -2.00 -45.77 4.36
C GLN A 202 -0.68 -45.35 4.99
N LYS A 203 -0.29 -44.08 4.82
CA LYS A 203 0.94 -43.53 5.41
C LYS A 203 0.94 -43.63 6.93
N GLU A 204 -0.23 -43.58 7.56
CA GLU A 204 -0.37 -43.59 9.01
C GLU A 204 -0.51 -44.99 9.59
N SER A 205 -1.32 -45.85 8.97
CA SER A 205 -1.60 -47.19 9.49
C SER A 205 -0.53 -48.21 9.12
N PHE A 206 0.26 -47.95 8.07
CA PHE A 206 1.24 -48.89 7.53
C PHE A 206 2.62 -48.26 7.35
N GLN A 207 3.00 -47.37 8.27
CA GLN A 207 4.27 -46.65 8.23
C GLN A 207 5.49 -47.59 8.12
N GLU A 208 5.39 -48.81 8.68
CA GLU A 208 6.41 -49.86 8.64
C GLU A 208 6.50 -50.64 7.30
N LEU A 209 5.46 -50.61 6.46
CA LEU A 209 5.42 -51.35 5.18
C LEU A 209 5.89 -50.51 3.97
N MET A 210 6.21 -49.23 4.16
CA MET A 210 6.69 -48.35 3.08
C MET A 210 8.22 -48.22 2.99
N ILE A 211 8.97 -49.07 3.71
CA ILE A 211 10.40 -49.29 3.46
C ILE A 211 10.48 -50.47 2.48
N ASN A 212 10.86 -50.19 1.23
CA ASN A 212 11.02 -51.09 0.07
C ASN A 212 9.79 -51.22 -0.85
N VAL A 213 9.57 -50.20 -1.69
CA VAL A 213 9.60 -50.30 -3.17
C VAL A 213 10.12 -48.99 -3.73
#